data_AF-A0AAV6CZI8-F1
#
_entry.id   AF-A0AAV6CZI8-F1
#
_cell.length_a   1.000
_cell.length_b   1.000
_cell.length_c   1.000
_cell.angle_alpha   90.00
_cell.angle_beta   90.00
_cell.angle_gamma   90.00
#
_symmetry.space_group_name_H-M   'P 1'
#
loop_
_entity.id
_entity.type
_entity.pdbx_description
1 polymer ?
#
loop_
_entity_poly.entity_id
_entity_poly.type
_entity_poly.pdbx_seq_one_letter_code
_entity_poly.pdbx_strand_id
1 'polypeptide(L)'
;TDVDNVASIGAVLDGTTTVTSGVAFNTETLAAGTHNIVITAKDGLGNVSTTTITLTVHATVSGLITAVNDGVTHLQITSSTVATQLKAYLSSAQSALTAGNHTAAKSYLASFVTYVQQQSGITINAAYAALLVGWAQDLISRL
;
A
#
# COMPACT_ATOMS: atom_id res chain seq x y z
N THR A 1 37.38 2.20 23.97
CA THR A 1 36.15 1.89 23.21
C THR A 1 36.30 0.49 22.69
N ASP A 2 35.32 -0.37 22.94
CA ASP A 2 35.29 -1.72 22.38
C ASP A 2 35.05 -1.61 20.87
N VAL A 3 36.08 -1.97 20.08
CA VAL A 3 36.06 -1.87 18.62
C VAL A 3 35.21 -2.96 17.97
N ASP A 4 34.89 -4.00 18.74
CA ASP A 4 34.07 -5.14 18.29
C ASP A 4 32.57 -4.87 18.48
N ASN A 5 32.20 -3.77 19.16
CA ASN A 5 30.80 -3.38 19.35
C ASN A 5 30.23 -2.70 18.09
N VAL A 6 28.89 -2.72 17.96
CA VAL A 6 28.16 -2.02 16.90
C VAL A 6 28.38 -0.52 17.04
N ALA A 7 29.04 0.08 16.05
CA ALA A 7 29.28 1.52 16.00
C ALA A 7 28.10 2.27 15.36
N SER A 8 27.41 1.65 14.41
CA SER A 8 26.20 2.23 13.80
C SER A 8 25.24 1.15 13.33
N ILE A 9 23.94 1.45 13.42
CA ILE A 9 22.86 0.63 12.86
C ILE A 9 21.90 1.54 12.06
N GLY A 10 21.47 1.06 10.91
CA GLY A 10 20.46 1.73 10.09
C GLY A 10 19.57 0.72 9.39
N ALA A 11 18.34 1.13 9.05
CA ALA A 11 17.42 0.32 8.27
C ALA A 11 16.81 1.15 7.14
N VAL A 12 16.67 0.54 5.97
CA VAL A 12 16.10 1.19 4.78
C VAL A 12 15.06 0.27 4.14
N LEU A 13 13.85 0.78 3.99
CA LEU A 13 12.74 0.17 3.26
C LEU A 13 12.88 0.47 1.77
N ASP A 14 12.88 -0.60 0.97
CA ASP A 14 12.99 -0.59 -0.50
C ASP A 14 14.14 0.25 -1.06
N GLY A 15 15.21 0.40 -0.26
CA GLY A 15 16.40 1.17 -0.63
C GLY A 15 16.23 2.68 -0.63
N THR A 16 15.04 3.22 -0.34
CA THR A 16 14.77 4.67 -0.41
C THR A 16 14.33 5.29 0.90
N THR A 17 13.63 4.54 1.76
CA THR A 17 12.96 5.10 2.93
C THR A 17 13.66 4.66 4.21
N THR A 18 14.28 5.58 4.93
CA THR A 18 14.91 5.28 6.23
C THR A 18 13.84 4.86 7.25
N VAL A 19 14.05 3.72 7.90
CA VAL A 19 13.22 3.22 8.98
C VAL A 19 13.99 3.33 10.28
N THR A 20 13.41 4.03 11.26
CA THR A 20 14.02 4.21 12.58
C THR A 20 13.46 3.19 13.56
N SER A 21 14.34 2.54 14.31
CA SER A 21 13.92 1.57 15.35
C SER A 21 12.98 2.23 16.37
N GLY A 22 11.85 1.56 16.65
CA GLY A 22 10.83 2.06 17.58
C GLY A 22 9.93 3.16 17.02
N VAL A 23 10.08 3.56 15.75
CA VAL A 23 9.27 4.60 15.10
C VAL A 23 8.35 3.98 14.06
N ALA A 24 7.06 4.31 14.13
CA ALA A 24 6.09 3.92 13.12
C ALA A 24 6.33 4.68 11.81
N PHE A 25 6.07 4.03 10.67
CA PHE A 25 6.09 4.66 9.35
C PHE A 25 4.76 4.42 8.62
N ASN A 26 4.46 5.27 7.64
CA ASN A 26 3.19 5.21 6.92
C ASN A 26 3.20 4.08 5.86
N THR A 27 2.37 3.07 6.05
CA THR A 27 2.21 1.94 5.12
C THR A 27 1.26 2.22 3.96
N GLU A 28 0.45 3.28 4.00
CA GLU A 28 -0.46 3.67 2.90
C GLU A 28 0.26 4.19 1.65
N THR A 29 1.57 4.42 1.76
CA THR A 29 2.41 4.80 0.62
C THR A 29 3.00 3.60 -0.12
N LEU A 30 2.84 2.39 0.43
CA LEU A 30 3.38 1.17 -0.16
C LEU A 30 2.43 0.61 -1.21
N ALA A 31 2.99 0.24 -2.36
CA ALA A 31 2.26 -0.52 -3.36
C ALA A 31 1.84 -1.90 -2.81
N ALA A 32 0.92 -2.59 -3.48
CA ALA A 32 0.71 -4.00 -3.17
C ALA A 32 1.94 -4.82 -3.54
N GLY A 33 2.16 -5.91 -2.81
CA GLY A 33 3.24 -6.85 -3.07
C GLY A 33 4.34 -6.83 -2.04
N THR A 34 5.52 -7.30 -2.43
CA THR A 34 6.64 -7.56 -1.53
C THR A 34 7.53 -6.34 -1.39
N HIS A 35 7.87 -6.01 -0.15
CA HIS A 35 8.75 -4.93 0.27
C HIS A 35 9.87 -5.49 1.15
N ASN A 36 11.05 -4.87 1.12
CA ASN A 36 12.20 -5.32 1.88
C ASN A 36 12.75 -4.20 2.76
N ILE A 37 12.87 -4.46 4.06
CA ILE A 37 13.64 -3.63 4.98
C ILE A 37 15.02 -4.26 5.12
N VAL A 38 16.04 -3.55 4.65
CA VAL A 38 17.44 -3.96 4.80
C VAL A 38 18.03 -3.26 6.00
N ILE A 39 18.40 -4.04 7.02
CA ILE A 39 19.06 -3.59 8.24
C ILE A 39 20.56 -3.78 8.05
N THR A 40 21.33 -2.72 8.26
CA THR A 40 22.79 -2.71 8.14
C THR A 40 23.39 -2.32 9.48
N ALA A 41 24.30 -3.15 10.00
CA ALA A 41 25.11 -2.86 11.18
C ALA A 41 26.59 -2.76 10.77
N LYS A 42 27.30 -1.79 11.34
CA LYS A 42 28.74 -1.58 11.13
C LYS A 42 29.44 -1.46 12.48
N ASP A 43 30.53 -2.19 12.67
CA ASP A 43 31.37 -2.10 13.88
C ASP A 43 32.40 -0.97 13.80
N GLY A 44 33.21 -0.82 14.86
CA GLY A 44 34.24 0.23 14.93
C GLY A 44 35.41 0.04 13.97
N LEU A 45 35.62 -1.19 13.48
CA LEU A 45 36.67 -1.56 12.52
C LEU A 45 36.20 -1.43 11.06
N GLY A 46 34.90 -1.26 10.87
CA GLY A 46 34.26 -1.09 9.59
C GLY A 46 33.71 -2.36 8.94
N ASN A 47 33.67 -3.48 9.67
CA ASN A 47 32.99 -4.68 9.21
C ASN A 47 31.49 -4.42 9.15
N VAL A 48 30.84 -4.93 8.11
CA VAL A 48 29.42 -4.70 7.82
C VAL A 48 28.68 -6.02 7.82
N SER A 49 27.55 -6.06 8.53
CA SER A 49 26.58 -7.16 8.47
C SER A 49 25.21 -6.63 8.04
N THR A 50 24.51 -7.39 7.20
CA THR A 50 23.17 -7.02 6.71
C THR A 50 22.16 -8.13 6.97
N THR A 51 20.95 -7.76 7.37
CA THR A 51 19.79 -8.65 7.49
C THR A 51 18.61 -8.04 6.75
N THR A 52 17.87 -8.86 6.00
CA THR A 52 16.68 -8.42 5.27
C THR A 52 15.42 -8.94 5.93
N ILE A 53 14.46 -8.06 6.19
CA ILE A 53 13.10 -8.39 6.62
C ILE A 53 12.17 -8.14 5.45
N THR A 54 11.40 -9.15 5.06
CA THR A 54 10.44 -9.07 3.97
C THR A 54 9.03 -8.83 4.52
N LEU A 55 8.32 -7.88 3.94
CA LEU A 55 6.94 -7.55 4.23
C LEU A 55 6.11 -7.72 2.96
N THR A 56 4.85 -8.12 3.10
CA THR A 56 3.94 -8.20 1.96
C THR A 56 2.68 -7.39 2.25
N VAL A 57 2.35 -6.49 1.33
CA VAL A 57 1.13 -5.68 1.37
C VAL A 57 0.08 -6.37 0.49
N HIS A 58 -1.01 -6.80 1.13
CA HIS A 58 -2.17 -7.37 0.46
C HIS A 58 -3.40 -6.53 0.72
N ALA A 59 -4.07 -6.13 -0.35
CA ALA A 59 -5.27 -5.32 -0.25
C ALA A 59 -6.47 -6.15 0.20
N THR A 60 -7.39 -5.49 0.90
CA THR A 60 -8.72 -6.05 1.19
C THR A 60 -9.76 -5.04 0.72
N VAL A 61 -11.01 -5.47 0.53
CA VAL A 61 -12.08 -4.53 0.17
C VAL A 61 -12.26 -3.47 1.26
N SER A 62 -12.21 -3.89 2.53
CA SER A 62 -12.23 -2.96 3.68
C SER A 62 -11.07 -1.96 3.62
N GLY A 63 -9.85 -2.43 3.36
CA GLY A 63 -8.67 -1.57 3.21
C GLY A 63 -8.81 -0.56 2.05
N LEU A 64 -9.38 -0.99 0.91
CA LEU A 64 -9.67 -0.09 -0.21
C LEU A 64 -10.74 0.96 0.14
N ILE A 65 -11.77 0.62 0.94
CA ILE A 65 -12.77 1.58 1.41
C ILE A 65 -12.13 2.63 2.32
N THR A 66 -11.29 2.18 3.26
CA THR A 66 -10.51 3.07 4.14
C THR A 66 -9.63 4.00 3.31
N ALA A 67 -8.86 3.46 2.37
CA ALA A 67 -8.05 4.26 1.45
C ALA A 67 -8.88 5.33 0.71
N VAL A 68 -10.06 4.98 0.15
CA VAL A 68 -10.91 6.00 -0.49
C VAL A 68 -11.32 7.12 0.48
N ASN A 69 -11.61 6.82 1.74
CA ASN A 69 -11.94 7.84 2.74
C ASN A 69 -10.71 8.70 3.12
N ASP A 70 -9.53 8.09 3.26
CA ASP A 70 -8.29 8.80 3.56
C ASP A 70 -7.89 9.70 2.39
N GLY A 71 -8.06 9.21 1.15
CA GLY A 71 -7.86 9.98 -0.06
C GLY A 71 -8.75 11.23 -0.11
N VAL A 72 -10.01 11.15 0.33
CA VAL A 72 -10.87 12.35 0.47
C VAL A 72 -10.35 13.28 1.56
N THR A 73 -10.02 12.74 2.73
CA THR A 73 -9.53 13.51 3.90
C THR A 73 -8.24 14.29 3.57
N HIS A 74 -7.34 13.68 2.81
CA HIS A 74 -6.07 14.26 2.39
C HIS A 74 -6.12 14.95 1.03
N LEU A 75 -7.32 15.22 0.50
CA LEU A 75 -7.57 15.90 -0.78
C LEU A 75 -6.87 15.23 -1.99
N GLN A 76 -6.53 13.94 -1.87
CA GLN A 76 -6.10 13.11 -3.00
C GLN A 76 -7.30 12.75 -3.89
N ILE A 77 -8.51 12.76 -3.35
CA ILE A 77 -9.77 12.61 -4.07
C ILE A 77 -10.63 13.84 -3.77
N THR A 78 -10.77 14.74 -4.74
CA THR A 78 -11.43 16.04 -4.53
C THR A 78 -12.93 16.02 -4.81
N SER A 79 -13.42 15.01 -5.54
CA SER A 79 -14.83 14.86 -5.89
C SER A 79 -15.54 13.86 -4.97
N SER A 80 -16.52 14.35 -4.20
CA SER A 80 -17.35 13.52 -3.33
C SER A 80 -18.24 12.55 -4.11
N THR A 81 -18.68 12.92 -5.31
CA THR A 81 -19.42 12.04 -6.22
C THR A 81 -18.55 10.87 -6.67
N VAL A 82 -17.30 11.14 -7.07
CA VAL A 82 -16.34 10.09 -7.44
C VAL A 82 -16.06 9.16 -6.26
N ALA A 83 -15.80 9.71 -5.07
CA ALA A 83 -15.57 8.92 -3.88
C ALA A 83 -16.77 8.03 -3.51
N THR A 84 -18.00 8.55 -3.66
CA THR A 84 -19.24 7.79 -3.42
C THR A 84 -19.38 6.63 -4.40
N GLN A 85 -19.12 6.86 -5.68
CA GLN A 85 -19.19 5.82 -6.72
C GLN A 85 -18.12 4.74 -6.51
N LEU A 86 -16.90 5.12 -6.16
CA LEU A 86 -15.83 4.18 -5.81
C LEU A 86 -16.23 3.28 -4.64
N LYS A 87 -16.78 3.86 -3.56
CA LYS A 87 -17.27 3.09 -2.41
C LYS A 87 -18.45 2.19 -2.75
N ALA A 88 -19.31 2.58 -3.70
CA ALA A 88 -20.40 1.73 -4.17
C ALA A 88 -19.86 0.45 -4.83
N TYR A 89 -18.87 0.56 -5.73
CA TYR A 89 -18.22 -0.60 -6.34
C TYR A 89 -17.57 -1.52 -5.29
N LEU A 90 -16.86 -0.94 -4.33
CA LEU A 90 -16.23 -1.69 -3.25
C LEU A 90 -17.28 -2.38 -2.36
N SER A 91 -18.40 -1.72 -2.06
CA SER A 91 -19.47 -2.30 -1.26
C SER A 91 -20.11 -3.49 -1.97
N SER A 92 -20.38 -3.37 -3.28
CA SER A 92 -20.85 -4.49 -4.10
C SER A 92 -19.84 -5.63 -4.18
N ALA A 93 -18.55 -5.33 -4.31
CA ALA A 93 -17.49 -6.33 -4.26
C ALA A 93 -17.48 -7.06 -2.91
N GLN A 94 -17.60 -6.33 -1.79
CA GLN A 94 -17.66 -6.92 -0.46
C GLN A 94 -18.86 -7.86 -0.33
N SER A 95 -20.06 -7.43 -0.73
CA SER A 95 -21.26 -8.28 -0.69
C SER A 95 -21.10 -9.55 -1.54
N ALA A 96 -20.47 -9.45 -2.71
CA ALA A 96 -20.20 -10.60 -3.56
C ALA A 96 -19.23 -11.59 -2.90
N LEU A 97 -18.18 -11.09 -2.23
CA LEU A 97 -17.26 -11.94 -1.45
C LEU A 97 -17.95 -12.64 -0.29
N THR A 98 -18.81 -11.94 0.45
CA THR A 98 -19.55 -12.56 1.56
C THR A 98 -20.51 -13.65 1.07
N ALA A 99 -20.99 -13.53 -0.18
CA ALA A 99 -21.82 -14.53 -0.84
C ALA A 99 -21.00 -15.65 -1.53
N GLY A 100 -19.66 -15.63 -1.45
CA GLY A 100 -18.78 -16.59 -2.13
C GLY A 100 -18.72 -16.42 -3.66
N ASN A 101 -19.27 -15.33 -4.20
CA ASN A 101 -19.29 -15.06 -5.65
C ASN A 101 -18.06 -14.24 -6.07
N HIS A 102 -16.94 -14.93 -6.22
CA HIS A 102 -15.66 -14.30 -6.58
C HIS A 102 -15.69 -13.69 -8.00
N THR A 103 -16.44 -14.28 -8.93
CA THR A 103 -16.60 -13.73 -10.30
C THR A 103 -17.24 -12.35 -10.27
N ALA A 104 -18.33 -12.17 -9.54
CA ALA A 104 -18.97 -10.86 -9.40
C ALA A 104 -18.06 -9.88 -8.65
N ALA A 105 -17.37 -10.33 -7.60
CA ALA A 105 -16.41 -9.49 -6.88
C ALA A 105 -15.31 -8.95 -7.80
N LYS A 106 -14.72 -9.80 -8.66
CA LYS A 106 -13.74 -9.39 -9.67
C LYS A 106 -14.30 -8.37 -10.63
N SER A 107 -15.54 -8.54 -11.12
CA SER A 107 -16.19 -7.58 -12.03
C SER A 107 -16.40 -6.20 -11.37
N TYR A 108 -16.81 -6.16 -10.10
CA TYR A 108 -16.95 -4.90 -9.36
C TYR A 108 -15.59 -4.22 -9.10
N LEU A 109 -14.56 -4.99 -8.74
CA LEU A 109 -13.21 -4.47 -8.58
C LEU A 109 -12.62 -3.97 -9.92
N ALA A 110 -12.90 -4.63 -11.05
CA ALA A 110 -12.50 -4.17 -12.36
C ALA A 110 -13.20 -2.84 -12.75
N SER A 111 -14.47 -2.69 -12.36
CA SER A 111 -15.22 -1.43 -12.53
C SER A 111 -14.62 -0.31 -11.69
N PHE A 112 -14.24 -0.61 -10.44
CA PHE A 112 -13.49 0.31 -9.57
C PHE A 112 -12.18 0.74 -10.24
N VAL A 113 -11.35 -0.20 -10.70
CA VAL A 113 -10.07 0.09 -11.37
C VAL A 113 -10.26 1.01 -12.57
N THR A 114 -11.21 0.68 -13.45
CA THR A 114 -11.50 1.47 -14.65
C THR A 114 -11.92 2.90 -14.28
N TYR A 115 -12.76 3.06 -13.26
CA TYR A 115 -13.22 4.37 -12.83
C TYR A 115 -12.11 5.19 -12.16
N VAL A 116 -11.25 4.57 -11.35
CA VAL A 116 -10.05 5.24 -10.80
C VAL A 116 -9.14 5.74 -11.93
N GLN A 117 -8.89 4.90 -12.95
CA GLN A 117 -8.06 5.28 -14.09
C GLN A 117 -8.65 6.45 -14.88
N GLN A 118 -9.97 6.48 -15.07
CA GLN A 118 -10.67 7.59 -15.74
C GLN A 118 -10.57 8.91 -14.99
N GLN A 119 -10.51 8.88 -13.65
CA GLN A 119 -10.45 10.07 -12.80
C GLN A 119 -9.03 10.47 -12.41
N SER A 120 -8.03 9.67 -12.80
CA SER A 120 -6.61 9.88 -12.51
C SER A 120 -6.12 11.18 -13.14
N GLY A 121 -5.51 12.04 -12.32
CA GLY A 121 -5.08 13.38 -12.71
C GLY A 121 -6.20 14.41 -12.88
N ILE A 122 -7.48 14.01 -12.73
CA ILE A 122 -8.63 14.90 -12.84
C ILE A 122 -9.15 15.24 -11.44
N THR A 123 -9.84 14.30 -10.80
CA THR A 123 -10.36 14.44 -9.43
C THR A 123 -9.63 13.54 -8.45
N ILE A 124 -8.80 12.62 -8.94
CA ILE A 124 -7.93 11.78 -8.13
C ILE A 124 -6.49 12.14 -8.47
N ASN A 125 -5.64 12.40 -7.47
CA ASN A 125 -4.21 12.56 -7.69
C ASN A 125 -3.65 11.34 -8.44
N ALA A 126 -2.82 11.57 -9.48
CA ALA A 126 -2.38 10.49 -10.35
C ALA A 126 -1.53 9.42 -9.65
N ALA A 127 -0.67 9.82 -8.69
CA ALA A 127 0.12 8.88 -7.91
C ALA A 127 -0.76 8.06 -6.96
N TYR A 128 -1.75 8.72 -6.34
CA TYR A 128 -2.72 8.04 -5.48
C TYR A 128 -3.62 7.07 -6.25
N ALA A 129 -4.06 7.47 -7.45
CA ALA A 129 -4.79 6.60 -8.36
C ALA A 129 -4.00 5.34 -8.72
N ALA A 130 -2.69 5.45 -8.95
CA ALA A 130 -1.82 4.31 -9.22
C ALA A 130 -1.77 3.32 -8.03
N LEU A 131 -1.70 3.82 -6.79
CA LEU A 131 -1.78 2.99 -5.58
C LEU A 131 -3.11 2.25 -5.48
N LEU A 132 -4.24 2.97 -5.61
CA LEU A 132 -5.58 2.37 -5.58
C LEU A 132 -5.76 1.27 -6.63
N VAL A 133 -5.26 1.51 -7.85
CA VAL A 133 -5.29 0.52 -8.94
C VAL A 133 -4.43 -0.70 -8.59
N GLY A 134 -3.19 -0.49 -8.12
CA GLY A 134 -2.29 -1.59 -7.75
C GLY A 134 -2.86 -2.46 -6.62
N TRP A 135 -3.42 -1.84 -5.58
CA TRP A 135 -4.10 -2.55 -4.50
C TRP A 135 -5.32 -3.34 -4.99
N ALA A 136 -6.17 -2.74 -5.83
CA ALA A 136 -7.32 -3.45 -6.38
C ALA A 136 -6.90 -4.63 -7.28
N GLN A 137 -5.83 -4.49 -8.06
CA GLN A 137 -5.28 -5.56 -8.89
C GLN A 137 -4.68 -6.71 -8.08
N ASP A 138 -3.96 -6.42 -6.98
CA ASP A 138 -3.52 -7.46 -6.03
C ASP A 138 -4.71 -8.28 -5.53
N LEU A 139 -5.77 -7.60 -5.08
CA LEU A 139 -6.95 -8.29 -4.60
C LEU A 139 -7.61 -9.13 -5.70
N ILE A 140 -7.80 -8.59 -6.91
CA ILE A 140 -8.36 -9.33 -8.05
C ILE A 140 -7.56 -10.60 -8.35
N SER A 141 -6.23 -10.54 -8.27
CA SER A 141 -5.35 -11.67 -8.58
C SER A 141 -5.46 -12.84 -7.60
N ARG A 142 -5.94 -12.56 -6.38
CA ARG A 142 -6.05 -13.55 -5.28
C ARG A 142 -7.46 -14.08 -5.06
N LEU A 143 -8.47 -13.51 -5.73
CA LEU A 143 -9.86 -14.00 -5.73
C LEU A 143 -10.06 -15.16 -6.70
#